data_AF-A0A2H5N7I2-F1
#
_entry.id   AF-A0A2H5N7I2-F1
#
_cell.length_a   1.000
_cell.length_b   1.000
_cell.length_c   1.000
_cell.angle_alpha   90.00
_cell.angle_beta   90.00
_cell.angle_gamma   90.00
#
_symmetry.space_group_name_H-M   'P 1'
#
loop_
_entity.id
_entity.type
_entity.pdbx_description
1 polymer ?
#
loop_
_entity_poly.entity_id
_entity_poly.type
_entity_poly.pdbx_seq_one_letter_code
_entity_poly.pdbx_strand_id
1 'polypeptide(L)'
;MAVLKQLPNVLEHFNALKPQLDALIEVMLDLTKCIVEFKQLPSQYISTDAQAMSTAMADTPAAAYWTFRSIVACHSQILSLAGLRDAYTASNTDAWELATLAHRVSRILEHFKKLIAICYQQIDENRQIEAYHNLVRLLETIHMDNMKVLRALIYAKDDIQPVVDGSSRTRVNIDVLRRKHVLLLISSLDLSDEEIFVLDHMYRGHKAREEFDYAIVWLPIVDRSTASDEGYRQKFEQLQAMMPWYTVQHPTIIEPAVVKYVKEVWKFSKKTILVPVDPQGRILNQNAFHMLWIWGNLAFPFSAEKEAALWKAESWRLELLIDDIDTTVLEWMKEERFICLYGGGDIEWIRRFTTSAKAVARAAQINLGMAYVGKNNAKERFRKISRIVIQENLSHTLTDPTEVWFFWARLESMLYSKLQHGATVEDDHIMQEVMTILSFDGSEQGWAIFWRGTHEMARAKGEMAVDCMMEFEKWKDDADQMGFVAGLNNYLQRVHTPRHCNRLILPDIHGPIPERLACAECGRTMEMFFMYRCCPE
;
A
#
# COMPACT_ATOMS: atom_id res chain seq x y z
N MET A 1 64.75 50.42 33.88
CA MET A 1 65.04 49.94 32.51
C MET A 1 64.97 48.40 32.34
N ALA A 2 64.94 47.58 33.39
CA ALA A 2 64.86 46.12 33.25
C ALA A 2 63.46 45.57 32.89
N VAL A 3 62.38 46.23 33.33
CA VAL A 3 60.99 45.79 33.10
C VAL A 3 60.52 46.01 31.64
N LEU A 4 61.03 47.04 30.96
CA LEU A 4 60.69 47.34 29.55
C LEU A 4 61.33 46.39 28.53
N LYS A 5 62.37 45.62 28.91
CA LYS A 5 63.02 44.62 28.03
C LYS A 5 62.31 43.27 28.00
N GLN A 6 61.39 43.00 28.94
CA GLN A 6 60.69 41.71 29.01
C GLN A 6 59.34 41.72 28.26
N LEU A 7 58.76 42.89 27.98
CA LEU A 7 57.47 43.03 27.31
C LEU A 7 57.38 42.34 25.93
N PRO A 8 58.38 42.47 25.03
CA PRO A 8 58.35 41.82 23.71
C PRO A 8 58.39 40.29 23.80
N ASN A 9 59.22 39.74 24.69
CA ASN A 9 59.34 38.29 24.89
C ASN A 9 58.07 37.66 25.47
N VAL A 10 57.37 38.37 26.37
CA VAL A 10 56.07 37.93 26.92
C VAL A 10 55.00 37.94 25.83
N LEU A 11 55.00 38.95 24.95
CA LEU A 11 54.04 39.06 23.85
C LEU A 11 54.27 37.99 22.76
N GLU A 12 55.51 37.70 22.39
CA GLU A 12 55.84 36.61 21.46
C GLU A 12 55.49 35.24 22.03
N HIS A 13 55.75 35.01 23.32
CA HIS A 13 55.39 33.77 24.00
C HIS A 13 53.87 33.58 24.13
N PHE A 14 53.15 34.66 24.47
CA PHE A 14 51.68 34.65 24.47
C PHE A 14 51.12 34.33 23.09
N ASN A 15 51.65 34.95 22.03
CA ASN A 15 51.21 34.69 20.66
C ASN A 15 51.48 33.25 20.20
N ALA A 16 52.54 32.60 20.71
CA ALA A 16 52.85 31.20 20.43
C ALA A 16 51.97 30.20 21.22
N LEU A 17 51.62 30.51 22.47
CA LEU A 17 50.80 29.65 23.34
C LEU A 17 49.30 29.82 23.14
N LYS A 18 48.84 31.01 22.75
CA LYS A 18 47.43 31.36 22.61
C LYS A 18 46.65 30.36 21.74
N PRO A 19 47.11 29.93 20.55
CA PRO A 19 46.38 28.96 19.74
C PRO A 19 46.16 27.61 20.44
N GLN A 20 47.14 27.15 21.24
CA GLN A 20 47.05 25.89 21.98
C GLN A 20 46.12 26.01 23.21
N LEU A 21 46.16 27.16 23.89
CA LEU A 21 45.23 27.47 24.98
C LEU A 21 43.79 27.55 24.48
N ASP A 22 43.55 28.30 23.40
CA ASP A 22 42.22 28.45 22.80
C ASP A 22 41.66 27.08 22.37
N ALA A 23 42.47 26.27 21.66
CA ALA A 23 42.08 24.93 21.24
C ALA A 23 41.78 23.99 22.43
N LEU A 24 42.62 24.01 23.47
CA LEU A 24 42.38 23.17 24.65
C LEU A 24 41.13 23.62 25.41
N ILE A 25 40.89 24.92 25.55
CA ILE A 25 39.69 25.49 26.20
C ILE A 25 38.43 25.07 25.44
N GLU A 26 38.43 25.19 24.12
CA GLU A 26 37.29 24.80 23.28
C GLU A 26 36.94 23.31 23.45
N VAL A 27 37.94 22.43 23.35
CA VAL A 27 37.76 20.98 23.50
C VAL A 27 37.31 20.61 24.91
N MET A 28 37.81 21.28 25.95
CA MET A 28 37.34 21.09 27.34
C MET A 28 35.87 21.48 27.53
N LEU A 29 35.46 22.62 26.95
CA LEU A 29 34.08 23.10 27.00
C LEU A 29 33.15 22.11 26.31
N ASP A 30 33.53 21.64 25.13
CA ASP A 30 32.73 20.68 24.37
C ASP A 30 32.64 19.31 25.06
N LEU A 31 33.74 18.82 25.66
CA LEU A 31 33.69 17.60 26.47
C LEU A 31 32.77 17.76 27.68
N THR A 32 32.81 18.93 28.34
CA THR A 32 31.92 19.22 29.46
C THR A 32 30.45 19.23 29.02
N LYS A 33 30.14 19.87 27.88
CA LYS A 33 28.78 19.83 27.29
C LYS A 33 28.34 18.39 26.99
N CYS A 34 29.19 17.57 26.38
CA CYS A 34 28.88 16.17 26.09
C CYS A 34 28.63 15.35 27.38
N ILE A 35 29.40 15.58 28.44
CA ILE A 35 29.14 14.91 29.74
C ILE A 35 27.79 15.33 30.31
N VAL A 36 27.43 16.61 30.23
CA VAL A 36 26.13 17.11 30.69
C VAL A 36 24.99 16.50 29.86
N GLU A 37 25.13 16.50 28.53
CA GLU A 37 24.18 15.89 27.60
C GLU A 37 23.97 14.41 27.92
N PHE A 38 25.06 13.66 28.10
CA PHE A 38 25.00 12.25 28.49
C PHE A 38 24.21 12.03 29.79
N LYS A 39 24.39 12.90 30.80
CA LYS A 39 23.65 12.82 32.06
C LYS A 39 22.17 13.20 31.94
N GLN A 40 21.80 13.93 30.88
CA GLN A 40 20.43 14.34 30.60
C GLN A 40 19.68 13.37 29.67
N LEU A 41 20.32 12.26 29.26
CA LEU A 41 19.67 11.26 28.41
C LEU A 41 18.41 10.68 29.09
N PRO A 42 17.30 10.47 28.34
CA PRO A 42 16.08 9.86 28.85
C PRO A 42 16.30 8.46 29.42
N SER A 43 16.42 8.34 30.75
CA SER A 43 16.70 7.08 31.44
C SER A 43 15.59 6.02 31.30
N GLN A 44 14.36 6.44 30.95
CA GLN A 44 13.22 5.55 30.78
C GLN A 44 13.32 4.62 29.55
N TYR A 45 14.17 4.96 28.57
CA TYR A 45 14.31 4.22 27.31
C TYR A 45 15.69 3.58 27.13
N ILE A 46 16.57 3.65 28.14
CA ILE A 46 17.91 3.04 28.08
C ILE A 46 18.26 2.41 29.42
N SER A 47 18.59 1.11 29.39
CA SER A 47 19.09 0.43 30.58
C SER A 47 20.49 0.94 30.91
N THR A 48 20.78 1.09 32.21
CA THR A 48 22.14 1.35 32.72
C THR A 48 23.13 0.24 32.32
N ASP A 49 22.62 -0.95 32.00
CA ASP A 49 23.42 -2.11 31.61
C ASP A 49 23.71 -2.17 30.09
N ALA A 50 23.13 -1.26 29.30
CA ALA A 50 23.46 -1.14 27.89
C ALA A 50 24.96 -0.81 27.73
N GLN A 51 25.67 -1.55 26.88
CA GLN A 51 27.13 -1.50 26.78
C GLN A 51 27.67 -0.07 26.58
N ALA A 52 27.02 0.73 25.73
CA ALA A 52 27.42 2.12 25.48
C ALA A 52 27.18 3.03 26.71
N MET A 53 26.05 2.86 27.41
CA MET A 53 25.70 3.59 28.62
C MET A 53 26.67 3.25 29.77
N SER A 54 26.93 1.96 30.00
CA SER A 54 27.86 1.48 31.03
C SER A 54 29.29 1.95 30.78
N THR A 55 29.75 1.88 29.52
CA THR A 55 31.08 2.37 29.12
C THR A 55 31.21 3.88 29.30
N ALA A 56 30.21 4.66 28.86
CA ALA A 56 30.20 6.11 29.06
C ALA A 56 30.15 6.49 30.55
N MET A 57 29.41 5.76 31.38
CA MET A 57 29.39 5.95 32.84
C MET A 57 30.76 5.66 33.47
N ALA A 58 31.43 4.58 33.07
CA ALA A 58 32.76 4.21 33.55
C ALA A 58 33.85 5.20 33.09
N ASP A 59 33.72 5.75 31.88
CA ASP A 59 34.68 6.71 31.31
C ASP A 59 34.46 8.14 31.83
N THR A 60 33.29 8.46 32.41
CA THR A 60 32.94 9.82 32.88
C THR A 60 33.92 10.36 33.93
N PRO A 61 34.32 9.61 34.97
CA PRO A 61 35.33 10.08 35.94
C PRO A 61 36.68 10.37 35.29
N ALA A 62 37.10 9.54 34.32
CA ALA A 62 38.35 9.75 33.60
C ALA A 62 38.27 11.02 32.73
N ALA A 63 37.16 11.23 32.03
CA ALA A 63 36.91 12.44 31.25
C ALA A 63 36.93 13.70 32.13
N ALA A 64 36.24 13.68 33.27
CA ALA A 64 36.26 14.78 34.23
C ALA A 64 37.68 15.07 34.74
N TYR A 65 38.44 14.04 35.09
CA TYR A 65 39.84 14.18 35.50
C TYR A 65 40.69 14.87 34.42
N TRP A 66 40.59 14.46 33.15
CA TRP A 66 41.37 15.07 32.07
C TRP A 66 40.94 16.51 31.76
N THR A 67 39.67 16.85 31.93
CA THR A 67 39.20 18.24 31.87
C THR A 67 39.79 19.06 33.01
N PHE A 68 39.70 18.61 34.27
CA PHE A 68 40.26 19.33 35.41
C PHE A 68 41.78 19.49 35.32
N ARG A 69 42.50 18.44 34.91
CA ARG A 69 43.95 18.51 34.70
C ARG A 69 44.31 19.55 33.64
N SER A 70 43.54 19.62 32.56
CA SER A 70 43.71 20.61 31.51
C SER A 70 43.41 22.03 31.99
N ILE A 71 42.39 22.23 32.85
CA ILE A 71 42.12 23.52 33.52
C ILE A 71 43.31 23.96 34.36
N VAL A 72 43.87 23.06 35.19
CA VAL A 72 45.04 23.36 36.04
C VAL A 72 46.27 23.68 35.17
N ALA A 73 46.48 22.97 34.07
CA ALA A 73 47.56 23.24 33.13
C ALA A 73 47.41 24.63 32.46
N CYS A 74 46.21 24.96 31.96
CA CYS A 74 45.92 26.29 31.42
C CYS A 74 46.15 27.39 32.47
N HIS A 75 45.67 27.18 33.70
CA HIS A 75 45.85 28.15 34.78
C HIS A 75 47.32 28.38 35.12
N SER A 76 48.12 27.31 35.20
CA SER A 76 49.57 27.40 35.42
C SER A 76 50.28 28.20 34.32
N GLN A 77 49.90 28.00 33.06
CA GLN A 77 50.49 28.73 31.93
C GLN A 77 50.06 30.21 31.90
N ILE A 78 48.80 30.50 32.20
CA ILE A 78 48.30 31.88 32.33
C ILE A 78 48.99 32.62 33.48
N LEU A 79 49.18 31.96 34.63
CA LEU A 79 49.85 32.56 35.79
C LEU A 79 51.35 32.82 35.51
N SER A 80 51.99 31.93 34.75
CA SER A 80 53.36 32.12 34.23
C SER A 80 53.45 33.35 33.32
N LEU A 81 52.51 33.50 32.40
CA LEU A 81 52.41 34.66 31.49
C LEU A 81 52.12 35.98 32.23
N ALA A 82 51.41 35.94 33.35
CA ALA A 82 51.11 37.10 34.20
C ALA A 82 52.29 37.56 35.08
N GLY A 83 53.45 36.89 34.99
CA GLY A 83 54.68 37.27 35.71
C GLY A 83 54.67 36.93 37.21
N LEU A 84 53.80 36.01 37.65
CA LEU A 84 53.63 35.61 39.06
C LEU A 84 54.48 34.39 39.47
N ARG A 85 55.34 33.89 38.58
CA ARG A 85 56.27 32.78 38.85
C ARG A 85 57.70 33.23 38.60
N ASP A 86 58.53 33.23 39.64
CA ASP A 86 59.94 33.64 39.54
C ASP A 86 60.76 32.66 38.68
N ALA A 87 61.46 33.24 37.70
CA ALA A 87 62.47 32.66 36.81
C ALA A 87 62.10 31.36 36.07
N TYR A 88 61.61 31.45 34.83
CA TYR A 88 61.76 30.35 33.86
C TYR A 88 61.95 30.85 32.42
N THR A 89 62.94 30.30 31.72
CA THR A 89 63.12 30.38 30.27
C THR A 89 61.97 29.66 29.58
N ALA A 90 61.25 30.34 28.69
CA ALA A 90 60.21 29.74 27.86
C ALA A 90 60.75 28.48 27.17
N SER A 91 60.11 27.34 27.42
CA SER A 91 60.52 26.07 26.83
C SER A 91 59.47 25.61 25.81
N ASN A 92 59.91 25.10 24.67
CA ASN A 92 59.03 24.44 23.69
C ASN A 92 58.25 23.25 24.29
N THR A 93 58.66 22.78 25.49
CA THR A 93 58.02 21.75 26.30
C THR A 93 56.61 22.17 26.76
N ASP A 94 56.40 23.45 27.12
CA ASP A 94 55.12 23.93 27.67
C ASP A 94 53.99 23.95 26.61
N ALA A 95 54.32 24.40 25.39
CA ALA A 95 53.39 24.38 24.27
C ALA A 95 53.08 22.94 23.80
N TRP A 96 54.07 22.06 23.87
CA TRP A 96 53.90 20.64 23.55
C TRP A 96 53.03 19.91 24.59
N GLU A 97 53.15 20.24 25.87
CA GLU A 97 52.28 19.72 26.93
C GLU A 97 50.81 20.15 26.74
N LEU A 98 50.55 21.41 26.39
CA LEU A 98 49.19 21.86 26.06
C LEU A 98 48.64 21.17 24.81
N ALA A 99 49.45 21.03 23.76
CA ALA A 99 49.05 20.35 22.53
C ALA A 99 48.74 18.85 22.76
N THR A 100 49.53 18.17 23.59
CA THR A 100 49.31 16.77 23.94
C THR A 100 48.07 16.59 24.82
N LEU A 101 47.80 17.52 25.76
CA LEU A 101 46.55 17.56 26.50
C LEU A 101 45.36 17.81 25.57
N ALA A 102 45.46 18.77 24.64
CA ALA A 102 44.41 19.05 23.67
C ALA A 102 44.08 17.81 22.85
N HIS A 103 45.09 17.15 22.28
CA HIS A 103 44.89 15.91 21.53
C HIS A 103 44.25 14.81 22.38
N ARG A 104 44.68 14.67 23.64
CA ARG A 104 44.13 13.66 24.56
C ARG A 104 42.66 13.92 24.92
N VAL A 105 42.30 15.16 25.25
CA VAL A 105 40.91 15.55 25.54
C VAL A 105 40.06 15.44 24.29
N SER A 106 40.58 15.79 23.10
CA SER A 106 39.88 15.62 21.82
C SER A 106 39.54 14.16 21.54
N ARG A 107 40.47 13.23 21.80
CA ARG A 107 40.22 11.80 21.62
C ARG A 107 39.13 11.28 22.57
N ILE A 108 39.10 11.79 23.80
CA ILE A 108 38.03 11.47 24.76
C ILE A 108 36.70 12.05 24.28
N LEU A 109 36.69 13.30 23.79
CA LEU A 109 35.51 13.96 23.23
C LEU A 109 34.91 13.17 22.06
N GLU A 110 35.74 12.75 21.10
CA GLU A 110 35.29 11.95 19.95
C GLU A 110 34.68 10.61 20.37
N HIS A 111 35.30 9.94 21.35
CA HIS A 111 34.77 8.71 21.92
C HIS A 111 33.42 8.93 22.62
N PHE A 112 33.29 9.97 23.44
CA PHE A 112 32.04 10.34 24.10
C PHE A 112 30.94 10.69 23.09
N LYS A 113 31.24 11.47 22.05
CA LYS A 113 30.28 11.78 20.97
C LYS A 113 29.76 10.51 20.30
N LYS A 114 30.64 9.55 20.01
CA LYS A 114 30.24 8.24 19.45
C LYS A 114 29.34 7.46 20.41
N LEU A 115 29.69 7.40 21.69
CA LEU A 115 28.88 6.70 22.70
C LEU A 115 27.49 7.33 22.86
N ILE A 116 27.41 8.67 22.91
CA ILE A 116 26.15 9.41 22.99
C ILE A 116 25.29 9.15 21.75
N ALA A 117 25.88 9.16 20.56
CA ALA A 117 25.16 8.84 19.33
C ALA A 117 24.57 7.42 19.36
N ILE A 118 25.34 6.42 19.83
CA ILE A 118 24.85 5.04 20.02
C ILE A 118 23.72 5.00 21.04
N CYS A 119 23.83 5.74 22.16
CA CYS A 119 22.79 5.80 23.18
C CYS A 119 21.47 6.39 22.62
N TYR A 120 21.55 7.48 21.86
CA TYR A 120 20.35 8.05 21.20
C TYR A 120 19.73 7.08 20.21
N GLN A 121 20.54 6.36 19.43
CA GLN A 121 20.05 5.33 18.52
C GLN A 121 19.29 4.24 19.28
N GLN A 122 19.85 3.71 20.37
CA GLN A 122 19.20 2.70 21.19
C GLN A 122 17.91 3.22 21.86
N ILE A 123 17.91 4.47 22.32
CA ILE A 123 16.73 5.12 22.90
C ILE A 123 15.61 5.20 21.85
N ASP A 124 15.93 5.62 20.63
CA ASP A 124 14.95 5.72 19.55
C ASP A 124 14.41 4.32 19.18
N GLU A 125 15.28 3.33 19.03
CA GLU A 125 14.89 1.92 18.77
C GLU A 125 13.94 1.40 19.86
N ASN A 126 14.28 1.56 21.14
CA ASN A 126 13.44 1.13 22.26
C ASN A 126 12.10 1.86 22.30
N ARG A 127 12.11 3.17 22.01
CA ARG A 127 10.88 3.97 21.92
C ARG A 127 9.96 3.48 20.81
N GLN A 128 10.52 3.13 19.65
CA GLN A 128 9.73 2.57 18.54
C GLN A 128 9.16 1.19 18.90
N ILE A 129 9.92 0.35 19.60
CA ILE A 129 9.44 -0.97 20.09
C ILE A 129 8.29 -0.79 21.08
N GLU A 130 8.41 0.14 22.03
CA GLU A 130 7.34 0.41 22.99
C GLU A 130 6.09 0.98 22.32
N ALA A 131 6.26 1.95 21.40
CA ALA A 131 5.17 2.51 20.62
C ALA A 131 4.43 1.42 19.82
N TYR A 132 5.18 0.47 19.24
CA TYR A 132 4.60 -0.67 18.53
C TYR A 132 3.79 -1.58 19.46
N HIS A 133 4.34 -1.98 20.62
CA HIS A 133 3.62 -2.83 21.57
C HIS A 133 2.38 -2.13 22.15
N ASN A 134 2.47 -0.83 22.42
CA ASN A 134 1.33 -0.04 22.86
C ASN A 134 0.25 0.04 21.78
N LEU A 135 0.62 0.17 20.51
CA LEU A 135 -0.30 0.14 19.38
C LEU A 135 -1.02 -1.22 19.28
N VAL A 136 -0.29 -2.33 19.38
CA VAL A 136 -0.87 -3.68 19.37
C VAL A 136 -1.94 -3.82 20.45
N ARG A 137 -1.59 -3.50 21.71
CA ARG A 137 -2.52 -3.57 22.85
C ARG A 137 -3.74 -2.66 22.67
N LEU A 138 -3.53 -1.48 22.09
CA LEU A 138 -4.60 -0.53 21.84
C LEU A 138 -5.61 -1.07 20.83
N LEU A 139 -5.16 -1.70 19.75
CA LEU A 139 -6.02 -2.22 18.69
C LEU A 139 -6.77 -3.50 19.10
N GLU A 140 -6.25 -4.24 20.08
CA GLU A 140 -6.92 -5.42 20.66
C GLU A 140 -7.99 -5.08 21.72
N THR A 141 -8.01 -3.84 22.21
CA THR A 141 -8.92 -3.41 23.28
C THR A 141 -10.14 -2.68 22.73
N ILE A 142 -11.29 -2.85 23.38
CA ILE A 142 -12.53 -2.13 23.06
C ILE A 142 -12.50 -0.77 23.76
N HIS A 143 -12.85 0.30 23.04
CA HIS A 143 -12.85 1.66 23.57
C HIS A 143 -14.26 2.25 23.62
N MET A 144 -14.40 3.34 24.38
CA MET A 144 -15.66 4.09 24.47
C MET A 144 -16.04 4.75 23.14
N ASP A 145 -15.03 5.19 22.38
CA ASP A 145 -15.14 5.65 21.00
C ASP A 145 -13.86 5.30 20.23
N ASN A 146 -13.91 5.48 18.91
CA ASN A 146 -12.83 5.21 17.98
C ASN A 146 -11.63 6.19 18.08
N MET A 147 -11.69 7.25 18.89
CA MET A 147 -10.69 8.32 18.82
C MET A 147 -9.30 7.89 19.27
N LYS A 148 -9.20 7.04 20.29
CA LYS A 148 -7.88 6.56 20.75
C LYS A 148 -7.17 5.80 19.64
N VAL A 149 -7.89 4.94 18.94
CA VAL A 149 -7.39 4.12 17.82
C VAL A 149 -7.04 5.01 16.63
N LEU A 150 -7.94 5.90 16.22
CA LEU A 150 -7.69 6.79 15.08
C LEU A 150 -6.50 7.73 15.33
N ARG A 151 -6.36 8.27 16.55
CA ARG A 151 -5.21 9.11 16.92
C ARG A 151 -3.91 8.31 16.92
N ALA A 152 -3.91 7.07 17.41
CA ALA A 152 -2.72 6.23 17.37
C ALA A 152 -2.30 5.85 15.93
N LEU A 153 -3.25 5.63 15.03
CA LEU A 153 -2.98 5.24 13.64
C LEU A 153 -2.65 6.42 12.72
N ILE A 154 -3.29 7.58 12.91
CA ILE A 154 -3.12 8.75 12.04
C ILE A 154 -2.10 9.70 12.64
N TYR A 155 -2.39 10.24 13.83
CA TYR A 155 -1.55 11.23 14.49
C TYR A 155 -1.94 11.44 15.95
N ALA A 156 -1.01 11.16 16.86
CA ALA A 156 -1.29 11.12 18.30
C ALA A 156 -1.19 12.49 19.00
N LYS A 157 -0.49 13.47 18.40
CA LYS A 157 -0.24 14.78 19.02
C LYS A 157 -1.35 15.77 18.65
N ASP A 158 -1.62 16.71 19.54
CA ASP A 158 -2.65 17.75 19.36
C ASP A 158 -2.08 19.10 18.88
N ASP A 159 -0.88 19.11 18.32
CA ASP A 159 -0.15 20.31 17.86
C ASP A 159 -0.52 20.75 16.43
N ILE A 160 -1.16 19.88 15.64
CA ILE A 160 -1.54 20.14 14.24
C ILE A 160 -2.94 19.59 13.93
N GLN A 161 -3.52 20.05 12.81
CA GLN A 161 -4.70 19.44 12.18
C GLN A 161 -4.23 18.38 11.18
N PRO A 162 -4.31 17.08 11.50
CA PRO A 162 -3.61 16.04 10.74
C PRO A 162 -4.34 15.59 9.47
N VAL A 163 -5.62 15.93 9.33
CA VAL A 163 -6.50 15.45 8.25
C VAL A 163 -6.92 16.62 7.37
N VAL A 164 -6.99 16.38 6.06
CA VAL A 164 -7.55 17.27 5.04
C VAL A 164 -8.88 16.68 4.59
N ASP A 165 -9.93 17.50 4.56
CA ASP A 165 -11.21 17.13 3.96
C ASP A 165 -11.13 17.31 2.44
N GLY A 166 -11.26 16.23 1.67
CA GLY A 166 -11.22 16.25 0.21
C GLY A 166 -12.36 17.05 -0.44
N SER A 167 -13.48 17.26 0.26
CA SER A 167 -14.60 18.04 -0.26
C SER A 167 -14.35 19.55 -0.15
N SER A 168 -13.92 20.03 1.01
CA SER A 168 -13.65 21.46 1.25
C SER A 168 -12.21 21.89 0.97
N ARG A 169 -11.28 20.94 0.84
CA ARG A 169 -9.82 21.14 0.78
C ARG A 169 -9.23 21.87 1.99
N THR A 170 -9.91 21.78 3.13
CA THR A 170 -9.46 22.40 4.38
C THR A 170 -8.87 21.38 5.34
N ARG A 171 -7.92 21.83 6.16
CA ARG A 171 -7.41 21.03 7.27
C ARG A 171 -8.44 21.02 8.40
N VAL A 172 -8.67 19.84 8.96
CA VAL A 172 -9.66 19.58 10.00
C VAL A 172 -9.06 18.77 11.13
N ASN A 173 -9.67 18.88 12.32
CA ASN A 173 -9.32 18.02 13.44
C ASN A 173 -9.85 16.60 13.19
N ILE A 174 -9.12 15.60 13.66
CA ILE A 174 -9.51 14.18 13.59
C ILE A 174 -10.85 13.89 14.29
N ASP A 175 -11.30 14.74 15.20
CA ASP A 175 -12.57 14.64 15.92
C ASP A 175 -13.81 14.61 15.00
N VAL A 176 -13.71 15.03 13.74
CA VAL A 176 -14.80 14.89 12.74
C VAL A 176 -15.17 13.43 12.44
N LEU A 177 -14.29 12.49 12.80
CA LEU A 177 -14.44 11.05 12.62
C LEU A 177 -14.99 10.33 13.88
N ARG A 178 -15.19 11.08 14.97
CA ARG A 178 -15.60 10.52 16.26
C ARG A 178 -16.92 9.75 16.13
N ARG A 179 -16.93 8.50 16.63
CA ARG A 179 -18.09 7.58 16.63
C ARG A 179 -18.67 7.26 15.24
N LYS A 180 -17.89 7.47 14.17
CA LYS A 180 -18.24 7.01 12.82
C LYS A 180 -17.57 5.69 12.50
N HIS A 181 -18.13 4.94 11.56
CA HIS A 181 -17.35 3.90 10.88
C HIS A 181 -16.30 4.58 10.00
N VAL A 182 -15.04 4.16 10.12
CA VAL A 182 -13.93 4.72 9.35
C VAL A 182 -13.28 3.62 8.54
N LEU A 183 -13.24 3.79 7.23
CA LEU A 183 -12.49 2.93 6.33
C LEU A 183 -11.11 3.56 6.10
N LEU A 184 -10.07 2.95 6.66
CA LEU A 184 -8.69 3.37 6.42
C LEU A 184 -8.24 2.82 5.07
N LEU A 185 -8.14 3.70 4.07
CA LEU A 185 -7.61 3.38 2.75
C LEU A 185 -6.09 3.48 2.81
N ILE A 186 -5.40 2.36 2.81
CA ILE A 186 -3.95 2.28 3.00
C ILE A 186 -3.31 1.83 1.69
N SER A 187 -2.42 2.64 1.13
CA SER A 187 -1.80 2.36 -0.16
C SER A 187 -0.36 2.87 -0.24
N SER A 188 0.38 2.45 -1.27
CA SER A 188 1.52 3.24 -1.75
C SER A 188 1.02 4.46 -2.54
N LEU A 189 1.92 5.23 -3.14
CA LEU A 189 1.55 6.28 -4.10
C LEU A 189 1.31 5.73 -5.52
N ASP A 190 1.18 4.42 -5.71
CA ASP A 190 1.02 3.78 -7.02
C ASP A 190 -0.45 3.39 -7.30
N LEU A 191 -1.37 4.23 -6.81
CA LEU A 191 -2.79 4.13 -7.14
C LEU A 191 -3.00 4.52 -8.61
N SER A 192 -3.79 3.73 -9.35
CA SER A 192 -4.21 4.13 -10.70
C SER A 192 -5.37 5.13 -10.65
N ASP A 193 -5.47 5.96 -11.68
CA ASP A 193 -6.58 6.89 -11.84
C ASP A 193 -7.93 6.15 -11.90
N GLU A 194 -7.95 4.97 -12.53
CA GLU A 194 -9.14 4.10 -12.58
C GLU A 194 -9.57 3.65 -11.18
N GLU A 195 -8.62 3.26 -10.33
CA GLU A 195 -8.91 2.83 -8.96
C GLU A 195 -9.57 3.96 -8.16
N ILE A 196 -9.01 5.17 -8.24
CA ILE A 196 -9.55 6.35 -7.55
C ILE A 196 -10.92 6.73 -8.10
N PHE A 197 -11.12 6.67 -9.41
CA PHE A 197 -12.40 7.01 -10.04
C PHE A 197 -13.53 6.07 -9.60
N VAL A 198 -13.28 4.76 -9.59
CA VAL A 198 -14.27 3.77 -9.12
C VAL A 198 -14.56 3.97 -7.63
N LEU A 199 -13.54 4.21 -6.81
CA LEU A 199 -13.72 4.53 -5.39
C LEU A 199 -14.54 5.83 -5.20
N ASP A 200 -14.30 6.88 -5.99
CA ASP A 200 -15.07 8.13 -5.95
C ASP A 200 -16.54 7.89 -6.31
N HIS A 201 -16.80 7.10 -7.34
CA HIS A 201 -18.17 6.73 -7.72
C HIS A 201 -18.91 6.03 -6.58
N MET A 202 -18.29 5.00 -5.98
CA MET A 202 -18.86 4.28 -4.83
C MET A 202 -19.05 5.20 -3.62
N TYR A 203 -18.06 6.06 -3.35
CA TYR A 203 -18.10 7.02 -2.25
C TYR A 203 -19.16 8.12 -2.47
N ARG A 204 -19.47 8.53 -3.70
CA ARG A 204 -20.60 9.45 -3.92
C ARG A 204 -21.94 8.74 -3.78
N GLY A 205 -22.02 7.49 -4.24
CA GLY A 205 -23.21 6.65 -4.13
C GLY A 205 -23.67 6.44 -2.68
N HIS A 206 -22.74 6.24 -1.73
CA HIS A 206 -23.12 6.11 -0.31
C HIS A 206 -23.66 7.42 0.27
N LYS A 207 -23.07 8.59 -0.05
CA LYS A 207 -23.55 9.88 0.50
C LYS A 207 -24.98 10.20 0.10
N ALA A 208 -25.46 9.64 -1.02
CA ALA A 208 -26.84 9.81 -1.46
C ALA A 208 -27.84 8.93 -0.69
N ARG A 209 -27.37 7.94 0.08
CA ARG A 209 -28.19 6.97 0.82
C ARG A 209 -27.89 7.07 2.32
N GLU A 210 -28.85 7.53 3.12
CA GLU A 210 -28.69 7.72 4.57
C GLU A 210 -28.39 6.42 5.35
N GLU A 211 -28.51 5.25 4.71
CA GLU A 211 -28.28 3.93 5.31
C GLU A 211 -26.80 3.63 5.60
N PHE A 212 -25.86 4.30 4.92
CA PHE A 212 -24.42 4.03 5.04
C PHE A 212 -23.70 5.22 5.67
N ASP A 213 -23.40 5.14 6.97
CA ASP A 213 -22.63 6.18 7.68
C ASP A 213 -21.19 5.74 7.93
N TYR A 214 -20.34 5.93 6.91
CA TYR A 214 -18.89 5.74 7.05
C TYR A 214 -18.10 6.87 6.38
N ALA A 215 -16.88 7.08 6.88
CA ALA A 215 -15.91 7.98 6.29
C ALA A 215 -14.70 7.19 5.76
N ILE A 216 -14.16 7.58 4.60
CA ILE A 216 -12.88 7.06 4.13
C ILE A 216 -11.77 8.01 4.56
N VAL A 217 -10.66 7.47 5.06
CA VAL A 217 -9.43 8.24 5.34
C VAL A 217 -8.26 7.59 4.62
N TRP A 218 -7.59 8.33 3.75
CA TRP A 218 -6.39 7.86 3.03
C TRP A 218 -5.11 8.01 3.87
N LEU A 219 -4.42 6.89 4.05
CA LEU A 219 -3.15 6.74 4.78
C LEU A 219 -2.07 6.16 3.83
N PRO A 220 -1.30 7.03 3.15
CA PRO A 220 -0.21 6.58 2.29
C PRO A 220 0.97 6.06 3.12
N ILE A 221 1.36 4.81 2.88
CA ILE A 221 2.52 4.18 3.53
C ILE A 221 3.73 4.29 2.60
N VAL A 222 4.59 5.27 2.88
CA VAL A 222 5.78 5.58 2.09
C VAL A 222 7.06 5.39 2.91
N ASP A 223 8.17 5.17 2.22
CA ASP A 223 9.48 5.23 2.86
C ASP A 223 9.81 6.69 3.21
N ARG A 224 10.20 6.94 4.47
CA ARG A 224 10.54 8.29 4.93
C ARG A 224 11.77 8.85 4.22
N SER A 225 12.65 7.99 3.72
CA SER A 225 13.82 8.42 2.95
C SER A 225 13.45 9.07 1.62
N THR A 226 12.34 8.67 1.01
CA THR A 226 11.85 9.21 -0.27
C THR A 226 10.83 10.34 -0.10
N ALA A 227 10.30 10.57 1.11
CA ALA A 227 9.30 11.61 1.38
C ALA A 227 9.79 13.06 1.17
N SER A 228 11.11 13.26 1.06
CA SER A 228 11.72 14.57 0.75
C SER A 228 11.91 14.82 -0.74
N ASP A 229 11.69 13.81 -1.60
CA ASP A 229 11.79 13.92 -3.05
C ASP A 229 10.61 14.74 -3.60
N GLU A 230 10.93 15.73 -4.42
CA GLU A 230 9.96 16.63 -5.05
C GLU A 230 8.99 15.87 -5.97
N GLY A 231 9.46 14.85 -6.68
CA GLY A 231 8.60 14.01 -7.53
C GLY A 231 7.58 13.21 -6.71
N TYR A 232 8.00 12.69 -5.55
CA TYR A 232 7.09 11.99 -4.62
C TYR A 232 6.03 12.92 -4.03
N ARG A 233 6.43 14.15 -3.67
CA ARG A 233 5.49 15.17 -3.16
C ARG A 233 4.45 15.55 -4.19
N GLN A 234 4.88 15.82 -5.42
CA GLN A 234 3.97 16.17 -6.51
C GLN A 234 2.97 15.04 -6.78
N LYS A 235 3.43 13.78 -6.80
CA LYS A 235 2.56 12.60 -6.97
C LYS A 235 1.54 12.49 -5.83
N PHE A 236 1.97 12.69 -4.58
CA PHE A 236 1.06 12.69 -3.43
C PHE A 236 -0.02 13.78 -3.55
N GLU A 237 0.36 15.00 -3.90
CA GLU A 237 -0.58 16.13 -4.05
C GLU A 237 -1.57 15.90 -5.19
N GLN A 238 -1.12 15.33 -6.32
CA GLN A 238 -1.98 14.95 -7.44
C GLN A 238 -3.03 13.92 -7.02
N LEU A 239 -2.62 12.84 -6.36
CA LEU A 239 -3.54 11.81 -5.87
C LEU A 239 -4.51 12.38 -4.83
N GLN A 240 -4.01 13.17 -3.87
CA GLN A 240 -4.85 13.84 -2.87
C GLN A 240 -5.90 14.75 -3.52
N ALA A 241 -5.54 15.45 -4.59
CA ALA A 241 -6.45 16.33 -5.33
C ALA A 241 -7.59 15.56 -6.02
N MET A 242 -7.41 14.28 -6.34
CA MET A 242 -8.47 13.46 -6.94
C MET A 242 -9.45 12.88 -5.90
N MET A 243 -9.05 12.82 -4.63
CA MET A 243 -9.85 12.16 -3.59
C MET A 243 -10.91 13.10 -2.98
N PRO A 244 -12.21 12.69 -2.96
CA PRO A 244 -13.29 13.46 -2.34
C PRO A 244 -13.41 13.26 -0.81
N TRP A 245 -12.73 12.24 -0.28
CA TRP A 245 -12.77 11.82 1.13
C TRP A 245 -11.63 12.42 1.94
N TYR A 246 -11.50 12.01 3.21
CA TYR A 246 -10.47 12.55 4.08
C TYR A 246 -9.09 11.97 3.74
N THR A 247 -8.05 12.77 3.85
CA THR A 247 -6.66 12.30 3.65
C THR A 247 -5.77 12.83 4.74
N VAL A 248 -4.66 12.17 5.07
CA VAL A 248 -3.64 12.82 5.91
C VAL A 248 -3.05 14.03 5.21
N GLN A 249 -2.65 15.07 5.96
CA GLN A 249 -2.05 16.27 5.37
C GLN A 249 -0.67 16.01 4.75
N HIS A 250 0.07 15.03 5.26
CA HIS A 250 1.37 14.62 4.74
C HIS A 250 1.72 13.20 5.24
N PRO A 251 2.34 12.33 4.42
CA PRO A 251 2.64 10.95 4.83
C PRO A 251 3.55 10.82 6.06
N THR A 252 4.44 11.81 6.29
CA THR A 252 5.43 11.76 7.39
C THR A 252 4.83 11.89 8.79
N ILE A 253 3.56 12.30 8.90
CA ILE A 253 2.89 12.37 10.21
C ILE A 253 2.61 10.98 10.79
N ILE A 254 2.53 9.96 9.93
CA ILE A 254 2.29 8.57 10.35
C ILE A 254 3.58 8.05 11.01
N GLU A 255 3.46 7.63 12.27
CA GLU A 255 4.59 7.17 13.08
C GLU A 255 5.21 5.86 12.53
N PRO A 256 6.53 5.63 12.67
CA PRO A 256 7.19 4.44 12.13
C PRO A 256 6.63 3.14 12.72
N ALA A 257 6.23 3.15 14.00
CA ALA A 257 5.57 2.03 14.65
C ALA A 257 4.25 1.63 13.94
N VAL A 258 3.48 2.61 13.44
CA VAL A 258 2.25 2.34 12.66
C VAL A 258 2.62 1.73 11.32
N VAL A 259 3.59 2.31 10.59
CA VAL A 259 4.07 1.75 9.31
C VAL A 259 4.53 0.30 9.48
N LYS A 260 5.28 0.01 10.55
CA LYS A 260 5.73 -1.34 10.89
C LYS A 260 4.54 -2.27 11.14
N TYR A 261 3.56 -1.84 11.95
CA TYR A 261 2.36 -2.63 12.25
C TYR A 261 1.54 -2.95 11.00
N VAL A 262 1.31 -1.95 10.15
CA VAL A 262 0.59 -2.11 8.88
C VAL A 262 1.28 -3.14 7.97
N LYS A 263 2.62 -3.12 7.90
CA LYS A 263 3.40 -4.08 7.09
C LYS A 263 3.42 -5.48 7.70
N GLU A 264 3.64 -5.60 9.02
CA GLU A 264 3.85 -6.90 9.68
C GLU A 264 2.55 -7.61 10.04
N VAL A 265 1.53 -6.88 10.48
CA VAL A 265 0.26 -7.43 10.98
C VAL A 265 -0.79 -7.44 9.88
N TRP A 266 -1.04 -6.30 9.22
CA TRP A 266 -2.00 -6.23 8.10
C TRP A 266 -1.42 -6.67 6.76
N LYS A 267 -0.16 -7.13 6.75
CA LYS A 267 0.53 -7.71 5.59
C LYS A 267 0.58 -6.77 4.38
N PHE A 268 0.59 -5.46 4.61
CA PHE A 268 0.74 -4.48 3.55
C PHE A 268 2.15 -4.57 2.92
N SER A 269 2.21 -4.74 1.60
CA SER A 269 3.46 -4.76 0.84
C SER A 269 3.60 -3.51 -0.04
N LYS A 270 2.58 -3.21 -0.86
CA LYS A 270 2.46 -2.01 -1.72
C LYS A 270 1.02 -1.72 -2.16
N LYS A 271 0.26 -2.78 -2.42
CA LYS A 271 -1.11 -2.71 -2.94
C LYS A 271 -2.09 -2.18 -1.91
N THR A 272 -3.13 -1.51 -2.40
CA THR A 272 -4.17 -0.91 -1.57
C THR A 272 -4.86 -1.96 -0.70
N ILE A 273 -5.01 -1.66 0.59
CA ILE A 273 -5.85 -2.40 1.52
C ILE A 273 -6.85 -1.44 2.17
N LEU A 274 -7.97 -1.98 2.62
CA LEU A 274 -9.02 -1.21 3.28
C LEU A 274 -9.27 -1.79 4.66
N VAL A 275 -9.04 -1.00 5.70
CA VAL A 275 -9.18 -1.46 7.09
C VAL A 275 -10.36 -0.73 7.76
N PRO A 276 -11.51 -1.40 7.93
CA PRO A 276 -12.67 -0.85 8.62
C PRO A 276 -12.46 -0.79 10.14
N VAL A 277 -12.70 0.40 10.70
CA VAL A 277 -12.71 0.70 12.13
C VAL A 277 -14.14 1.09 12.53
N ASP A 278 -14.70 0.40 13.52
CA ASP A 278 -16.05 0.72 14.02
C ASP A 278 -16.06 1.95 14.96
N PRO A 279 -17.24 2.45 15.36
CA PRO A 279 -17.38 3.58 16.27
C PRO A 279 -16.71 3.41 17.64
N GLN A 280 -16.42 2.18 18.07
CA GLN A 280 -15.76 1.81 19.33
C GLN A 280 -14.26 1.54 19.15
N GLY A 281 -13.72 1.73 17.94
CA GLY A 281 -12.31 1.54 17.62
C GLY A 281 -11.90 0.11 17.29
N ARG A 282 -12.84 -0.83 17.12
CA ARG A 282 -12.52 -2.21 16.76
C ARG A 282 -12.19 -2.30 15.28
N ILE A 283 -11.14 -3.06 14.95
CA ILE A 283 -10.79 -3.42 13.57
C ILE A 283 -11.69 -4.58 13.14
N LEU A 284 -12.53 -4.38 12.12
CA LEU A 284 -13.53 -5.36 11.69
C LEU A 284 -13.02 -6.36 10.63
N ASN A 285 -12.02 -5.95 9.84
CA ASN A 285 -11.34 -6.78 8.86
C ASN A 285 -9.94 -6.17 8.61
N GLN A 286 -8.94 -7.00 8.33
CA GLN A 286 -7.58 -6.55 8.02
C GLN A 286 -7.42 -6.11 6.56
N ASN A 287 -8.29 -6.58 5.66
CA ASN A 287 -8.36 -6.11 4.29
C ASN A 287 -9.75 -6.34 3.68
N ALA A 288 -10.64 -5.37 3.83
CA ALA A 288 -11.97 -5.38 3.22
C ALA A 288 -12.01 -4.78 1.80
N PHE A 289 -10.85 -4.53 1.18
CA PHE A 289 -10.80 -3.88 -0.15
C PHE A 289 -11.54 -4.71 -1.20
N HIS A 290 -11.40 -6.04 -1.13
CA HIS A 290 -12.10 -6.95 -2.03
C HIS A 290 -13.60 -6.95 -1.82
N MET A 291 -14.08 -6.82 -0.57
CA MET A 291 -15.50 -6.69 -0.29
C MET A 291 -16.10 -5.45 -0.98
N LEU A 292 -15.37 -4.34 -0.98
CA LEU A 292 -15.79 -3.10 -1.63
C LEU A 292 -15.90 -3.28 -3.15
N TRP A 293 -14.97 -4.00 -3.79
CA TRP A 293 -15.04 -4.30 -5.21
C TRP A 293 -16.16 -5.27 -5.60
N ILE A 294 -16.44 -6.26 -4.76
CA ILE A 294 -17.44 -7.29 -5.07
C ILE A 294 -18.86 -6.81 -4.77
N TRP A 295 -19.08 -6.07 -3.67
CA TRP A 295 -20.45 -5.73 -3.22
C TRP A 295 -20.68 -4.25 -2.97
N GLY A 296 -19.66 -3.39 -3.17
CA GLY A 296 -19.77 -1.96 -2.91
C GLY A 296 -20.26 -1.69 -1.49
N ASN A 297 -21.32 -0.88 -1.37
CA ASN A 297 -21.89 -0.49 -0.09
C ASN A 297 -22.67 -1.61 0.62
N LEU A 298 -23.10 -2.67 -0.09
CA LEU A 298 -23.80 -3.81 0.52
C LEU A 298 -22.90 -4.61 1.47
N ALA A 299 -21.58 -4.44 1.33
CA ALA A 299 -20.57 -5.01 2.22
C ALA A 299 -20.51 -4.32 3.59
N PHE A 300 -21.12 -3.16 3.80
CA PHE A 300 -21.14 -2.48 5.09
C PHE A 300 -21.69 -3.41 6.21
N PRO A 301 -21.05 -3.49 7.39
CA PRO A 301 -19.94 -2.68 7.91
C PRO A 301 -18.53 -3.18 7.59
N PHE A 302 -18.37 -3.98 6.53
CA PHE A 302 -17.10 -4.51 6.04
C PHE A 302 -16.38 -5.46 7.01
N SER A 303 -17.14 -6.18 7.85
CA SER A 303 -16.55 -7.17 8.77
C SER A 303 -16.32 -8.52 8.09
N ALA A 304 -15.38 -9.30 8.62
CA ALA A 304 -15.13 -10.66 8.15
C ALA A 304 -16.39 -11.56 8.25
N GLU A 305 -17.22 -11.37 9.28
CA GLU A 305 -18.48 -12.11 9.41
C GLU A 305 -19.49 -11.72 8.33
N LYS A 306 -19.53 -10.42 7.97
CA LYS A 306 -20.39 -9.92 6.90
C LYS A 306 -19.94 -10.47 5.54
N GLU A 307 -18.63 -10.54 5.28
CA GLU A 307 -18.07 -11.16 4.09
C GLU A 307 -18.48 -12.63 3.96
N ALA A 308 -18.31 -13.41 5.04
CA ALA A 308 -18.71 -14.81 5.08
C ALA A 308 -20.23 -14.99 4.86
N ALA A 309 -21.05 -14.10 5.45
CA ALA A 309 -22.50 -14.13 5.27
C ALA A 309 -22.93 -13.80 3.84
N LEU A 310 -22.27 -12.82 3.20
CA LEU A 310 -22.51 -12.49 1.79
C LEU A 310 -22.16 -13.66 0.90
N TRP A 311 -20.98 -14.26 1.06
CA TRP A 311 -20.61 -15.44 0.28
C TRP A 311 -21.55 -16.62 0.45
N LYS A 312 -22.09 -16.83 1.64
CA LYS A 312 -23.06 -17.91 1.91
C LYS A 312 -24.41 -17.66 1.25
N ALA A 313 -24.82 -16.40 1.12
CA ALA A 313 -26.07 -16.02 0.47
C ALA A 313 -25.93 -15.89 -1.05
N GLU A 314 -24.70 -15.78 -1.54
CA GLU A 314 -24.40 -15.48 -2.93
C GLU A 314 -24.38 -16.74 -3.81
N SER A 315 -24.78 -16.59 -5.07
CA SER A 315 -24.72 -17.62 -6.11
C SER A 315 -24.00 -17.09 -7.34
N TRP A 316 -23.53 -18.00 -8.21
CA TRP A 316 -22.98 -17.59 -9.49
C TRP A 316 -24.09 -17.09 -10.41
N ARG A 317 -24.23 -15.77 -10.53
CA ARG A 317 -25.23 -15.10 -11.36
C ARG A 317 -24.64 -13.92 -12.13
N LEU A 318 -25.27 -13.53 -13.23
CA LEU A 318 -24.80 -12.43 -14.08
C LEU A 318 -24.71 -11.10 -13.32
N GLU A 319 -25.62 -10.85 -12.37
CA GLU A 319 -25.60 -9.64 -11.53
C GLU A 319 -24.35 -9.58 -10.65
N LEU A 320 -23.77 -10.71 -10.23
CA LEU A 320 -22.53 -10.72 -9.47
C LEU A 320 -21.35 -10.21 -10.33
N LEU A 321 -21.38 -10.48 -11.63
CA LEU A 321 -20.35 -10.10 -12.60
C LEU A 321 -20.48 -8.65 -13.07
N ILE A 322 -21.70 -8.25 -13.45
CA ILE A 322 -21.96 -6.96 -14.08
C ILE A 322 -22.35 -5.91 -13.05
N ASP A 323 -23.25 -6.22 -12.11
CA ASP A 323 -23.69 -5.28 -11.08
C ASP A 323 -23.92 -3.85 -11.63
N ASP A 324 -23.40 -2.82 -10.97
CA ASP A 324 -23.50 -1.42 -11.42
C ASP A 324 -22.51 -1.03 -12.55
N ILE A 325 -21.82 -1.98 -13.20
CA ILE A 325 -20.84 -1.69 -14.26
C ILE A 325 -21.53 -1.20 -15.54
N ASP A 326 -22.61 -1.86 -15.96
CA ASP A 326 -23.32 -1.47 -17.19
C ASP A 326 -24.84 -1.63 -17.01
N THR A 327 -25.54 -0.49 -17.01
CA THR A 327 -26.99 -0.44 -16.80
C THR A 327 -27.77 -1.07 -17.97
N THR A 328 -27.22 -1.04 -19.18
CA THR A 328 -27.87 -1.58 -20.39
C THR A 328 -27.96 -3.10 -20.30
N VAL A 329 -26.89 -3.75 -19.85
CA VAL A 329 -26.88 -5.20 -19.64
C VAL A 329 -27.88 -5.59 -18.54
N LEU A 330 -27.97 -4.82 -17.45
CA LEU A 330 -28.99 -5.04 -16.41
C LEU A 330 -30.43 -4.86 -16.91
N GLU A 331 -30.68 -3.89 -17.81
CA GLU A 331 -31.99 -3.71 -18.44
C GLU A 331 -32.35 -4.92 -19.31
N TRP A 332 -31.40 -5.47 -20.07
CA TRP A 332 -31.63 -6.68 -20.85
C TRP A 332 -31.99 -7.90 -19.99
N MET A 333 -31.52 -7.95 -18.74
CA MET A 333 -31.93 -9.00 -17.80
C MET A 333 -33.40 -8.87 -17.43
N LYS A 334 -33.88 -7.65 -17.15
CA LYS A 334 -35.29 -7.37 -16.82
C LYS A 334 -36.22 -7.67 -17.99
N GLU A 335 -35.73 -7.47 -19.20
CA GLU A 335 -36.45 -7.80 -20.44
C GLU A 335 -36.40 -9.29 -20.80
N GLU A 336 -35.80 -10.13 -19.96
CA GLU A 336 -35.59 -11.55 -20.22
C GLU A 336 -34.96 -11.78 -21.60
N ARG A 337 -33.88 -11.08 -21.93
CA ARG A 337 -33.08 -11.37 -23.13
C ARG A 337 -32.10 -12.51 -22.86
N PHE A 338 -31.60 -13.13 -23.93
CA PHE A 338 -30.34 -13.88 -23.85
C PHE A 338 -29.19 -12.88 -23.89
N ILE A 339 -28.23 -12.99 -22.98
CA ILE A 339 -27.13 -12.04 -22.88
C ILE A 339 -25.83 -12.76 -23.22
N CYS A 340 -25.04 -12.20 -24.12
CA CYS A 340 -23.71 -12.69 -24.46
C CYS A 340 -22.67 -11.63 -24.09
N LEU A 341 -21.87 -11.92 -23.07
CA LEU A 341 -20.65 -11.18 -22.77
C LEU A 341 -19.51 -11.81 -23.54
N TYR A 342 -18.75 -11.00 -24.27
CA TYR A 342 -17.62 -11.54 -25.04
C TYR A 342 -16.43 -10.57 -25.05
N GLY A 343 -15.25 -11.12 -25.30
CA GLY A 343 -14.01 -10.37 -25.33
C GLY A 343 -12.97 -11.03 -26.22
N GLY A 344 -11.90 -10.31 -26.53
CA GLY A 344 -10.91 -10.76 -27.50
C GLY A 344 -10.08 -9.59 -28.03
N GLY A 345 -8.84 -9.88 -28.44
CA GLY A 345 -7.95 -8.89 -29.05
C GLY A 345 -7.96 -8.91 -30.58
N ASP A 346 -8.57 -9.92 -31.20
CA ASP A 346 -8.58 -10.13 -32.64
C ASP A 346 -9.92 -9.66 -33.24
N ILE A 347 -9.85 -8.63 -34.10
CA ILE A 347 -11.03 -8.05 -34.72
C ILE A 347 -11.66 -8.98 -35.76
N GLU A 348 -10.87 -9.81 -36.46
CA GLU A 348 -11.41 -10.75 -37.44
C GLU A 348 -12.21 -11.84 -36.73
N TRP A 349 -11.70 -12.33 -35.61
CA TRP A 349 -12.43 -13.24 -34.73
C TRP A 349 -13.73 -12.59 -34.22
N ILE A 350 -13.69 -11.33 -33.75
CA ILE A 350 -14.88 -10.61 -33.25
C ILE A 350 -15.95 -10.48 -34.35
N ARG A 351 -15.56 -10.11 -35.58
CA ARG A 351 -16.49 -10.00 -36.71
C ARG A 351 -17.12 -11.34 -37.06
N ARG A 352 -16.32 -12.41 -37.15
CA ARG A 352 -16.80 -13.78 -37.41
C ARG A 352 -17.77 -14.22 -36.32
N PHE A 353 -17.38 -14.09 -35.07
CA PHE A 353 -18.19 -14.49 -33.91
C PHE A 353 -19.53 -13.74 -33.87
N THR A 354 -19.53 -12.41 -33.91
CA THR A 354 -20.75 -11.59 -33.81
C THR A 354 -21.70 -11.82 -34.98
N THR A 355 -21.17 -11.99 -36.19
CA THR A 355 -21.99 -12.32 -37.37
C THR A 355 -22.66 -13.69 -37.21
N SER A 356 -21.89 -14.71 -36.81
CA SER A 356 -22.41 -16.05 -36.60
C SER A 356 -23.43 -16.11 -35.46
N ALA A 357 -23.12 -15.49 -34.31
CA ALA A 357 -24.03 -15.44 -33.16
C ALA A 357 -25.36 -14.75 -33.51
N LYS A 358 -25.33 -13.63 -34.26
CA LYS A 358 -26.55 -12.96 -34.76
C LYS A 358 -27.32 -13.79 -35.78
N ALA A 359 -26.65 -14.63 -36.57
CA ALA A 359 -27.31 -15.55 -37.50
C ALA A 359 -28.02 -16.67 -36.74
N VAL A 360 -27.35 -17.26 -35.74
CA VAL A 360 -27.93 -18.26 -34.84
C VAL A 360 -29.09 -17.68 -34.05
N ALA A 361 -28.98 -16.45 -33.54
CA ALA A 361 -30.07 -15.80 -32.80
C ALA A 361 -31.34 -15.68 -33.65
N ARG A 362 -31.18 -15.32 -34.94
CA ARG A 362 -32.29 -15.28 -35.91
C ARG A 362 -32.84 -16.67 -36.22
N ALA A 363 -31.97 -17.68 -36.37
CA ALA A 363 -32.39 -19.05 -36.66
C ALA A 363 -33.15 -19.69 -35.49
N ALA A 364 -32.67 -19.47 -34.26
CA ALA A 364 -33.27 -19.96 -33.02
C ALA A 364 -34.41 -19.07 -32.48
N GLN A 365 -34.71 -17.95 -33.15
CA GLN A 365 -35.74 -16.98 -32.75
C GLN A 365 -35.55 -16.44 -31.31
N ILE A 366 -34.30 -16.23 -30.90
CA ILE A 366 -33.97 -15.69 -29.57
C ILE A 366 -33.66 -14.19 -29.64
N ASN A 367 -34.09 -13.45 -28.61
CA ASN A 367 -33.71 -12.05 -28.43
C ASN A 367 -32.34 -11.96 -27.75
N LEU A 368 -31.29 -11.78 -28.56
CA LEU A 368 -29.89 -11.77 -28.11
C LEU A 368 -29.36 -10.33 -27.91
N GLY A 369 -29.00 -9.99 -26.68
CA GLY A 369 -28.15 -8.84 -26.35
C GLY A 369 -26.69 -9.27 -26.33
N MET A 370 -25.81 -8.55 -27.02
CA MET A 370 -24.37 -8.83 -27.03
C MET A 370 -23.61 -7.62 -26.49
N ALA A 371 -22.68 -7.83 -25.55
CA ALA A 371 -21.82 -6.79 -25.01
C ALA A 371 -20.34 -7.18 -25.11
N TYR A 372 -19.54 -6.31 -25.73
CA TYR A 372 -18.10 -6.44 -25.78
C TYR A 372 -17.46 -5.88 -24.52
N VAL A 373 -16.87 -6.78 -23.72
CA VAL A 373 -16.16 -6.48 -22.46
C VAL A 373 -14.66 -6.26 -22.69
N GLY A 374 -14.09 -6.93 -23.69
CA GLY A 374 -12.66 -6.80 -24.00
C GLY A 374 -11.74 -7.63 -23.10
N LYS A 375 -10.54 -7.12 -22.84
CA LYS A 375 -9.47 -7.76 -22.07
C LYS A 375 -8.78 -6.72 -21.19
N ASN A 376 -8.24 -7.15 -20.04
CA ASN A 376 -7.65 -6.29 -19.02
C ASN A 376 -6.39 -5.55 -19.55
N ASN A 377 -5.56 -6.25 -20.34
CA ASN A 377 -4.16 -5.87 -20.56
C ASN A 377 -3.83 -5.03 -21.81
N ALA A 378 -4.78 -4.24 -22.35
CA ALA A 378 -4.49 -3.43 -23.54
C ALA A 378 -5.43 -2.23 -23.74
N LYS A 379 -5.30 -1.18 -22.91
CA LYS A 379 -6.15 0.03 -22.98
C LYS A 379 -6.25 0.62 -24.39
N GLU A 380 -5.12 0.80 -25.08
CA GLU A 380 -5.13 1.32 -26.46
C GLU A 380 -5.78 0.36 -27.46
N ARG A 381 -5.49 -0.94 -27.35
CA ARG A 381 -6.08 -1.97 -28.21
C ARG A 381 -7.58 -2.05 -27.99
N PHE A 382 -8.04 -2.00 -26.75
CA PHE A 382 -9.45 -1.94 -26.38
C PHE A 382 -10.11 -0.72 -27.04
N ARG A 383 -9.57 0.50 -26.83
CA ARG A 383 -10.09 1.71 -27.47
C ARG A 383 -10.19 1.58 -29.00
N LYS A 384 -9.20 0.95 -29.65
CA LYS A 384 -9.22 0.71 -31.09
C LYS A 384 -10.32 -0.28 -31.48
N ILE A 385 -10.45 -1.41 -30.79
CA ILE A 385 -11.46 -2.44 -31.08
C ILE A 385 -12.87 -1.91 -30.80
N SER A 386 -13.09 -1.27 -29.66
CA SER A 386 -14.38 -0.70 -29.27
C SER A 386 -14.90 0.30 -30.31
N ARG A 387 -14.01 1.15 -30.88
CA ARG A 387 -14.39 2.03 -31.99
C ARG A 387 -14.88 1.25 -33.21
N ILE A 388 -14.23 0.15 -33.56
CA ILE A 388 -14.62 -0.67 -34.71
C ILE A 388 -15.96 -1.37 -34.42
N VAL A 389 -16.13 -1.95 -33.23
CA VAL A 389 -17.38 -2.61 -32.80
C VAL A 389 -18.57 -1.65 -32.90
N ILE A 390 -18.39 -0.40 -32.47
CA ILE A 390 -19.41 0.65 -32.58
C ILE A 390 -19.64 1.06 -34.04
N GLN A 391 -18.58 1.36 -34.80
CA GLN A 391 -18.68 1.80 -36.21
C GLN A 391 -19.35 0.77 -37.11
N GLU A 392 -19.07 -0.51 -36.89
CA GLU A 392 -19.63 -1.62 -37.64
C GLU A 392 -20.95 -2.15 -37.05
N ASN A 393 -21.45 -1.55 -35.97
CA ASN A 393 -22.66 -1.95 -35.26
C ASN A 393 -22.67 -3.47 -34.92
N LEU A 394 -21.52 -3.97 -34.46
CA LEU A 394 -21.34 -5.40 -34.16
C LEU A 394 -22.07 -5.77 -32.86
N SER A 395 -22.05 -4.92 -31.84
CA SER A 395 -22.70 -5.16 -30.55
C SER A 395 -22.67 -3.89 -29.68
N HIS A 396 -23.26 -3.96 -28.47
CA HIS A 396 -23.00 -2.99 -27.41
C HIS A 396 -21.57 -3.14 -26.90
N THR A 397 -20.98 -2.07 -26.37
CA THR A 397 -19.62 -2.09 -25.81
C THR A 397 -19.61 -1.32 -24.51
N LEU A 398 -18.90 -1.83 -23.50
CA LEU A 398 -18.59 -1.04 -22.32
C LEU A 398 -17.76 0.17 -22.76
N THR A 399 -18.36 1.36 -22.65
CA THR A 399 -17.83 2.55 -23.32
C THR A 399 -16.64 3.13 -22.59
N ASP A 400 -16.57 2.97 -21.27
CA ASP A 400 -15.50 3.48 -20.43
C ASP A 400 -14.42 2.39 -20.20
N PRO A 401 -13.14 2.65 -20.54
CA PRO A 401 -12.04 1.78 -20.13
C PRO A 401 -12.01 1.44 -18.64
N THR A 402 -12.54 2.34 -17.80
CA THR A 402 -12.64 2.15 -16.34
C THR A 402 -13.64 1.05 -15.97
N GLU A 403 -14.76 0.94 -16.68
CA GLU A 403 -15.75 -0.15 -16.50
C GLU A 403 -15.12 -1.51 -16.82
N VAL A 404 -14.35 -1.58 -17.91
CA VAL A 404 -13.63 -2.80 -18.29
C VAL A 404 -12.56 -3.16 -17.28
N TRP A 405 -11.76 -2.19 -16.84
CA TRP A 405 -10.79 -2.42 -15.77
C TRP A 405 -11.48 -2.95 -14.51
N PHE A 406 -12.59 -2.33 -14.12
CA PHE A 406 -13.32 -2.70 -12.91
C PHE A 406 -13.94 -4.09 -13.02
N PHE A 407 -14.47 -4.50 -14.19
CA PHE A 407 -14.94 -5.86 -14.43
C PHE A 407 -13.87 -6.91 -14.10
N TRP A 408 -12.64 -6.71 -14.59
CA TRP A 408 -11.52 -7.62 -14.32
C TRP A 408 -11.02 -7.52 -12.88
N ALA A 409 -10.86 -6.32 -12.33
CA ALA A 409 -10.42 -6.10 -10.95
C ALA A 409 -11.41 -6.70 -9.91
N ARG A 410 -12.71 -6.69 -10.24
CA ARG A 410 -13.76 -7.32 -9.44
C ARG A 410 -13.63 -8.84 -9.45
N LEU A 411 -13.41 -9.47 -10.61
CA LEU A 411 -13.16 -10.91 -10.71
C LEU A 411 -11.89 -11.32 -9.94
N GLU A 412 -10.81 -10.55 -10.06
CA GLU A 412 -9.58 -10.77 -9.30
C GLU A 412 -9.85 -10.69 -7.78
N SER A 413 -10.70 -9.75 -7.35
CA SER A 413 -11.11 -9.61 -5.96
C SER A 413 -11.98 -10.78 -5.48
N MET A 414 -12.89 -11.30 -6.31
CA MET A 414 -13.65 -12.50 -5.99
C MET A 414 -12.73 -13.69 -5.76
N LEU A 415 -11.77 -13.92 -6.66
CA LEU A 415 -10.78 -15.00 -6.52
C LEU A 415 -10.01 -14.85 -5.21
N TYR A 416 -9.52 -13.65 -4.92
CA TYR A 416 -8.72 -13.40 -3.73
C TYR A 416 -9.53 -13.64 -2.44
N SER A 417 -10.72 -13.07 -2.34
CA SER A 417 -11.59 -13.24 -1.18
C SER A 417 -11.94 -14.72 -0.96
N LYS A 418 -12.26 -15.47 -2.04
CA LYS A 418 -12.50 -16.92 -1.96
C LYS A 418 -11.28 -17.70 -1.46
N LEU A 419 -10.08 -17.37 -1.94
CA LEU A 419 -8.83 -17.98 -1.47
C LEU A 419 -8.58 -17.72 0.02
N GLN A 420 -8.85 -16.51 0.51
CA GLN A 420 -8.74 -16.19 1.94
C GLN A 420 -9.69 -17.02 2.81
N HIS A 421 -10.88 -17.35 2.28
CA HIS A 421 -11.85 -18.22 2.94
C HIS A 421 -11.55 -19.72 2.77
N GLY A 422 -10.42 -20.08 2.15
CA GLY A 422 -9.99 -21.48 1.98
C GLY A 422 -10.76 -22.25 0.92
N ALA A 423 -11.46 -21.56 0.01
CA ALA A 423 -12.14 -22.19 -1.11
C ALA A 423 -11.13 -22.83 -2.08
N THR A 424 -11.55 -23.92 -2.72
CA THR A 424 -10.82 -24.63 -3.76
C THR A 424 -11.65 -24.67 -5.04
N VAL A 425 -11.03 -24.99 -6.16
CA VAL A 425 -11.73 -25.13 -7.45
C VAL A 425 -12.71 -26.28 -7.43
N GLU A 426 -12.42 -27.32 -6.64
CA GLU A 426 -13.22 -28.52 -6.50
C GLU A 426 -14.46 -28.31 -5.61
N ASP A 427 -14.34 -27.45 -4.58
CA ASP A 427 -15.37 -27.29 -3.55
C ASP A 427 -16.25 -26.05 -3.74
N ASP A 428 -15.81 -25.06 -4.54
CA ASP A 428 -16.54 -23.80 -4.73
C ASP A 428 -16.78 -23.48 -6.22
N HIS A 429 -18.05 -23.53 -6.63
CA HIS A 429 -18.46 -23.27 -8.00
C HIS A 429 -18.16 -21.83 -8.45
N ILE A 430 -18.33 -20.83 -7.57
CA ILE A 430 -18.02 -19.43 -7.91
C ILE A 430 -16.52 -19.31 -8.20
N MET A 431 -15.67 -19.91 -7.37
CA MET A 431 -14.23 -19.91 -7.58
C MET A 431 -13.85 -20.56 -8.91
N GLN A 432 -14.45 -21.72 -9.24
CA GLN A 432 -14.22 -22.38 -10.53
C GLN A 432 -14.59 -21.48 -11.72
N GLU A 433 -15.73 -20.80 -11.65
CA GLU A 433 -16.19 -19.92 -12.72
C GLU A 433 -15.31 -18.67 -12.85
N VAL A 434 -14.98 -18.01 -11.74
CA VAL A 434 -14.06 -16.86 -11.69
C VAL A 434 -12.71 -17.22 -12.29
N MET A 435 -12.12 -18.36 -11.91
CA MET A 435 -10.84 -18.80 -12.45
C MET A 435 -10.91 -19.09 -13.95
N THR A 436 -12.03 -19.64 -14.42
CA THR A 436 -12.25 -19.87 -15.86
C THR A 436 -12.25 -18.54 -16.62
N ILE A 437 -13.00 -17.54 -16.14
CA ILE A 437 -13.09 -16.24 -16.81
C ILE A 437 -11.73 -15.52 -16.80
N LEU A 438 -11.01 -15.53 -15.67
CA LEU A 438 -9.66 -14.95 -15.59
C LEU A 438 -8.66 -15.65 -16.53
N SER A 439 -8.84 -16.93 -16.81
CA SER A 439 -8.03 -17.65 -17.80
C SER A 439 -8.27 -17.20 -19.25
N PHE A 440 -9.38 -16.51 -19.51
CA PHE A 440 -9.68 -15.93 -20.83
C PHE A 440 -8.86 -14.65 -21.07
N ASP A 441 -8.60 -13.86 -20.03
CA ASP A 441 -7.71 -12.68 -20.14
C ASP A 441 -6.27 -13.10 -20.45
N GLY A 442 -5.80 -14.17 -19.80
CA GLY A 442 -4.44 -14.69 -19.99
C GLY A 442 -4.20 -15.40 -21.33
N SER A 443 -5.25 -15.69 -22.10
CA SER A 443 -5.15 -16.27 -23.45
C SER A 443 -5.07 -15.18 -24.51
N GLU A 444 -4.45 -15.43 -25.67
CA GLU A 444 -4.56 -14.52 -26.82
C GLU A 444 -5.91 -14.66 -27.57
N GLN A 445 -6.67 -15.72 -27.28
CA GLN A 445 -7.90 -16.07 -27.98
C GLN A 445 -9.11 -15.21 -27.55
N GLY A 446 -10.16 -15.17 -28.37
CA GLY A 446 -11.44 -14.61 -27.97
C GLY A 446 -12.17 -15.49 -26.94
N TRP A 447 -13.19 -14.97 -26.29
CA TRP A 447 -14.02 -15.68 -25.34
C TRP A 447 -15.46 -15.18 -25.39
N ALA A 448 -16.42 -16.04 -25.03
CA ALA A 448 -17.83 -15.69 -24.96
C ALA A 448 -18.53 -16.45 -23.83
N ILE A 449 -19.44 -15.77 -23.16
CA ILE A 449 -20.27 -16.29 -22.07
C ILE A 449 -21.71 -15.90 -22.36
N PHE A 450 -22.56 -16.90 -22.52
CA PHE A 450 -23.99 -16.76 -22.75
C PHE A 450 -24.74 -16.99 -21.45
N TRP A 451 -25.71 -16.13 -21.18
CA TRP A 451 -26.60 -16.20 -20.03
C TRP A 451 -28.06 -16.22 -20.48
N ARG A 452 -28.86 -17.03 -19.78
CA ARG A 452 -30.31 -17.01 -19.82
C ARG A 452 -30.86 -16.92 -18.39
N GLY A 453 -31.57 -15.82 -18.12
CA GLY A 453 -32.02 -15.53 -16.76
C GLY A 453 -30.83 -15.36 -15.82
N THR A 454 -31.00 -15.80 -14.56
CA THR A 454 -30.04 -15.54 -13.48
C THR A 454 -28.95 -16.60 -13.31
N HIS A 455 -29.18 -17.85 -13.75
CA HIS A 455 -28.30 -18.99 -13.42
C HIS A 455 -27.89 -19.84 -14.63
N GLU A 456 -28.63 -19.82 -15.74
CA GLU A 456 -28.30 -20.67 -16.88
C GLU A 456 -27.19 -20.02 -17.71
N MET A 457 -26.03 -20.66 -17.79
CA MET A 457 -24.85 -20.09 -18.41
C MET A 457 -24.08 -21.11 -19.27
N ALA A 458 -23.57 -20.68 -20.41
CA ALA A 458 -22.65 -21.44 -21.26
C ALA A 458 -21.43 -20.61 -21.64
N ARG A 459 -20.26 -21.21 -21.68
CA ARG A 459 -18.98 -20.53 -21.94
C ARG A 459 -18.19 -21.21 -23.04
N ALA A 460 -17.57 -20.42 -23.92
CA ALA A 460 -16.74 -20.92 -25.01
C ALA A 460 -15.51 -20.03 -25.22
N LYS A 461 -14.42 -20.65 -25.67
CA LYS A 461 -13.11 -20.02 -25.84
C LYS A 461 -12.58 -20.20 -27.26
N GLY A 462 -11.96 -19.14 -27.79
CA GLY A 462 -11.28 -19.12 -29.08
C GLY A 462 -12.17 -19.53 -30.24
N GLU A 463 -11.61 -20.32 -31.15
CA GLU A 463 -12.34 -20.81 -32.33
C GLU A 463 -13.55 -21.67 -31.95
N MET A 464 -13.53 -22.39 -30.82
CA MET A 464 -14.70 -23.18 -30.38
C MET A 464 -15.96 -22.32 -30.22
N ALA A 465 -15.82 -21.06 -29.81
CA ALA A 465 -16.95 -20.13 -29.69
C ALA A 465 -17.53 -19.70 -31.05
N VAL A 466 -16.71 -19.71 -32.11
CA VAL A 466 -17.16 -19.41 -33.47
C VAL A 466 -17.71 -20.68 -34.12
N ASP A 467 -17.00 -21.80 -33.99
CA ASP A 467 -17.35 -23.09 -34.56
C ASP A 467 -18.70 -23.57 -34.04
N CYS A 468 -18.97 -23.45 -32.73
CA CYS A 468 -20.28 -23.84 -32.19
C CYS A 468 -21.44 -23.02 -32.76
N MET A 469 -21.22 -21.75 -33.11
CA MET A 469 -22.23 -20.92 -33.76
C MET A 469 -22.38 -21.27 -35.24
N MET A 470 -21.29 -21.56 -35.94
CA MET A 470 -21.33 -21.98 -37.35
C MET A 470 -21.97 -23.36 -37.52
N GLU A 471 -21.79 -24.24 -36.55
CA GLU A 471 -22.32 -25.61 -36.54
C GLU A 471 -23.69 -25.74 -35.85
N PHE A 472 -24.45 -24.64 -35.75
CA PHE A 472 -25.74 -24.62 -35.06
C PHE A 472 -26.71 -25.71 -35.54
N GLU A 473 -26.76 -26.01 -36.83
CA GLU A 473 -27.60 -27.08 -37.38
C GLU A 473 -27.31 -28.47 -36.77
N LYS A 474 -26.11 -28.71 -36.21
CA LYS A 474 -25.77 -29.99 -35.56
C LYS A 474 -26.36 -30.14 -34.16
N TRP A 475 -26.71 -29.05 -33.50
CA TRP A 475 -27.23 -29.06 -32.12
C TRP A 475 -28.53 -28.27 -31.96
N LYS A 476 -29.12 -27.83 -33.07
CA LYS A 476 -30.41 -27.14 -33.11
C LYS A 476 -31.53 -27.94 -32.43
N ASP A 477 -31.58 -29.24 -32.70
CA ASP A 477 -32.57 -30.13 -32.06
C ASP A 477 -32.39 -30.16 -30.53
N ASP A 478 -31.14 -30.15 -30.05
CA ASP A 478 -30.85 -30.06 -28.61
C ASP A 478 -31.31 -28.69 -28.07
N ALA A 479 -31.05 -27.59 -28.79
CA ALA A 479 -31.50 -26.25 -28.41
C ALA A 479 -33.03 -26.14 -28.30
N ASP A 480 -33.76 -26.76 -29.23
CA ASP A 480 -35.23 -26.76 -29.25
C ASP A 480 -35.83 -27.63 -28.12
N GLN A 481 -35.15 -28.72 -27.73
CA GLN A 481 -35.63 -29.66 -26.72
C GLN A 481 -35.31 -29.25 -25.27
N MET A 482 -34.09 -28.80 -25.01
CA MET A 482 -33.62 -28.47 -23.64
C MET A 482 -33.40 -26.97 -23.40
N GLY A 483 -33.57 -26.13 -24.43
CA GLY A 483 -33.30 -24.69 -24.35
C GLY A 483 -31.92 -24.34 -24.91
N PHE A 484 -31.78 -23.10 -25.38
CA PHE A 484 -30.59 -22.66 -26.14
C PHE A 484 -29.28 -22.82 -25.36
N VAL A 485 -29.23 -22.38 -24.10
CA VAL A 485 -27.98 -22.39 -23.31
C VAL A 485 -27.64 -23.81 -22.85
N ALA A 486 -28.61 -24.59 -22.39
CA ALA A 486 -28.43 -26.01 -22.10
C ALA A 486 -27.97 -26.82 -23.32
N GLY A 487 -28.59 -26.61 -24.49
CA GLY A 487 -28.20 -27.25 -25.75
C GLY A 487 -26.78 -26.90 -26.18
N LEU A 488 -26.41 -25.62 -26.05
CA LEU A 488 -25.05 -25.15 -26.32
C LEU A 488 -24.04 -25.82 -25.39
N ASN A 489 -24.32 -25.93 -24.10
CA ASN A 489 -23.45 -26.62 -23.14
C ASN A 489 -23.27 -28.10 -23.49
N ASN A 490 -24.35 -28.80 -23.86
CA ASN A 490 -24.30 -30.20 -24.26
C ASN A 490 -23.40 -30.39 -25.48
N TYR A 491 -23.57 -29.54 -26.50
CA TYR A 491 -22.73 -29.58 -27.68
C TYR A 491 -21.26 -29.25 -27.38
N LEU A 492 -20.99 -28.21 -26.58
CA LEU A 492 -19.63 -27.85 -26.18
C LEU A 492 -18.92 -28.97 -25.41
N GLN A 493 -19.64 -29.71 -24.56
CA GLN A 493 -19.11 -30.89 -23.86
C GLN A 493 -18.77 -32.03 -24.83
N ARG A 494 -19.59 -32.27 -25.86
CA ARG A 494 -19.34 -33.32 -26.88
C ARG A 494 -18.10 -33.02 -27.74
N VAL A 495 -17.87 -31.74 -28.04
CA VAL A 495 -16.75 -31.28 -28.89
C VAL A 495 -15.50 -30.94 -28.08
N HIS A 496 -15.59 -30.94 -26.75
CA HIS A 496 -14.47 -30.60 -25.87
C HIS A 496 -13.27 -31.52 -26.12
N THR A 497 -12.13 -30.92 -26.47
CA THR A 497 -10.90 -31.68 -26.67
C THR A 497 -10.13 -31.78 -25.36
N PRO A 498 -9.60 -32.96 -24.99
CA PRO A 498 -8.87 -33.14 -23.72
C PRO A 498 -7.51 -32.42 -23.69
N ARG A 499 -7.06 -31.86 -24.82
CA ARG A 499 -5.82 -31.08 -24.92
C ARG A 499 -6.16 -29.59 -24.84
N HIS A 500 -6.06 -29.03 -23.63
CA HIS A 500 -6.14 -27.59 -23.41
C HIS A 500 -4.93 -27.09 -22.60
N CYS A 501 -4.58 -25.82 -22.79
CA CYS A 501 -3.59 -25.10 -22.01
C CYS A 501 -4.23 -23.80 -21.53
N ASN A 502 -4.59 -23.75 -20.25
CA ASN A 502 -5.11 -22.55 -19.64
C ASN A 502 -3.99 -21.77 -18.98
N ARG A 503 -3.88 -20.51 -19.36
CA ARG A 503 -2.95 -19.56 -18.78
C ARG A 503 -3.75 -18.62 -17.90
N LEU A 504 -3.53 -18.74 -16.60
CA LEU A 504 -4.02 -17.78 -15.63
C LEU A 504 -2.89 -16.79 -15.36
N ILE A 505 -3.15 -15.51 -15.62
CA ILE A 505 -2.23 -14.45 -15.26
C ILE A 505 -2.85 -13.77 -14.05
N LEU A 506 -2.23 -13.95 -12.89
CA LEU A 506 -2.63 -13.26 -11.66
C LEU A 506 -1.70 -12.05 -11.52
N PRO A 507 -2.16 -10.83 -11.83
CA PRO A 507 -1.36 -9.64 -11.61
C PRO A 507 -1.14 -9.47 -10.10
N ASP A 508 0.12 -9.59 -9.67
CA ASP A 508 0.65 -9.20 -8.36
C ASP A 508 -0.37 -9.27 -7.20
N ILE A 509 -0.66 -10.51 -6.78
CA ILE A 509 -1.72 -10.86 -5.83
C ILE A 509 -1.57 -10.09 -4.51
N HIS A 510 -2.69 -9.60 -3.95
CA HIS A 510 -2.79 -8.97 -2.63
C HIS A 510 -2.54 -9.96 -1.47
N GLY A 511 -1.65 -10.94 -1.57
CA GLY A 511 -1.45 -11.92 -0.48
C GLY A 511 -0.64 -13.13 -0.93
N PRO A 512 -0.55 -14.17 -0.08
CA PRO A 512 0.20 -15.37 -0.42
C PRO A 512 -0.45 -16.04 -1.64
N ILE A 513 0.31 -16.14 -2.74
CA ILE A 513 -0.07 -16.94 -3.91
C ILE A 513 -0.14 -18.40 -3.44
N PRO A 514 -1.26 -19.11 -3.64
CA PRO A 514 -1.34 -20.52 -3.29
C PRO A 514 -0.22 -21.28 -4.01
N GLU A 515 0.55 -22.09 -3.28
CA GLU A 515 1.65 -22.89 -3.85
C GLU A 515 1.15 -23.89 -4.91
N ARG A 516 -0.14 -24.23 -4.86
CA ARG A 516 -0.81 -25.13 -5.80
C ARG A 516 -2.17 -24.54 -6.16
N LEU A 517 -2.43 -24.44 -7.46
CA LEU A 517 -3.74 -24.11 -8.02
C LEU A 517 -4.13 -25.22 -8.98
N ALA A 518 -5.38 -25.66 -8.95
CA ALA A 518 -5.93 -26.60 -9.90
C ALA A 518 -6.51 -25.86 -11.11
N CYS A 519 -6.42 -26.46 -12.30
CA CYS A 519 -7.04 -25.94 -13.51
C CYS A 519 -8.57 -26.09 -13.42
N ALA A 520 -9.31 -25.00 -13.59
CA ALA A 520 -10.79 -25.02 -13.57
C ALA A 520 -11.46 -25.91 -14.65
N GLU A 521 -10.72 -26.26 -15.72
CA GLU A 521 -11.23 -27.12 -16.80
C GLU A 521 -10.90 -28.62 -16.62
N CYS A 522 -9.75 -28.99 -16.04
CA CYS A 522 -9.37 -30.41 -15.88
C CYS A 522 -8.96 -30.86 -14.48
N GLY A 523 -8.92 -29.97 -13.50
CA GLY A 523 -8.49 -30.26 -12.12
C GLY A 523 -6.99 -30.56 -11.96
N ARG A 524 -6.20 -30.57 -13.05
CA ARG A 524 -4.74 -30.77 -12.95
C ARG A 524 -4.08 -29.58 -12.29
N THR A 525 -3.07 -29.83 -11.47
CA THR A 525 -2.22 -28.79 -10.87
C THR A 525 -1.58 -27.95 -11.96
N MET A 526 -1.75 -26.63 -11.86
CA MET A 526 -1.13 -25.65 -12.73
C MET A 526 0.33 -25.42 -12.33
N GLU A 527 1.19 -25.24 -13.34
CA GLU A 527 2.59 -24.86 -13.14
C GLU A 527 2.69 -23.35 -12.92
N MET A 528 3.52 -22.94 -11.95
CA MET A 528 3.78 -21.53 -11.64
C MET A 528 5.00 -21.04 -12.43
N PHE A 529 4.84 -19.95 -13.18
CA PHE A 529 5.93 -19.28 -13.90
C PHE A 529 5.97 -17.79 -13.56
N PHE A 530 7.18 -17.25 -13.40
CA PHE A 530 7.38 -15.82 -13.30
C PHE A 530 7.44 -15.20 -14.69
N MET A 531 6.69 -14.12 -14.92
CA MET A 531 6.65 -13.41 -16.19
C MET A 531 7.15 -11.98 -16.00
N TYR A 532 8.22 -11.63 -16.71
CA TYR A 532 8.68 -10.25 -16.81
C TYR A 532 8.06 -9.62 -18.06
N ARG A 533 7.36 -8.50 -17.88
CA ARG A 533 6.77 -7.74 -18.98
C ARG A 533 7.32 -6.32 -18.95
N CYS A 534 7.84 -5.87 -20.09
CA CYS A 534 8.20 -4.47 -20.31
C CYS A 534 7.05 -3.82 -21.10
N CYS A 535 6.37 -2.85 -20.49
CA CYS A 535 5.31 -2.08 -21.14
C CYS A 535 5.85 -0.68 -21.40
N PRO A 536 5.76 -0.15 -22.64
CA PRO A 536 5.85 1.30 -22.84
C PRO A 536 4.60 1.92 -22.19
N GLU A 537 4.80 2.91 -21.33
CA GLU A 537 3.71 3.70 -20.72
C GLU A 537 2.81 4.33 -21.78
#